data_AF-A0A806SZX2-F1
#
_entry.id   AF-A0A806SZX2-F1
#
_cell.length_a   1.000
_cell.length_b   1.000
_cell.length_c   1.000
_cell.angle_alpha   90.00
_cell.angle_beta   90.00
_cell.angle_gamma   90.00
#
_symmetry.space_group_name_H-M   'P 1'
#
loop_
_entity.id
_entity.type
_entity.pdbx_description
1 polymer ?
#
loop_
_entity_poly.entity_id
_entity_poly.type
_entity_poly.pdbx_seq_one_letter_code
_entity_poly.pdbx_strand_id
1 'polypeptide(L)'
;MVDLGIGIFIAIVILEVVLKVKVYSPSFLFVLSFLILFILEKVQLYGLFVAKSSAYVVVIIGVLSFCAGCIAVVPFFDHIKLRDTQANLDKNYALQIDEIRRALLVLILFSLLIEFVYAIPSILYLRSGGSLYDMRYVHQDIIQRSEIVSFLHVYVALPILYIVLPISTFDFFVSGNKKIFLLTLITTLLYFIGNGARMPLIYLILSYISIFLLFFNLLKENKNLKKYF
;
A
#
# COMPACT_ATOMS: atom_id res chain seq x y z
N MET A 1 -22.60 -20.58 6.53
CA MET A 1 -21.18 -20.70 6.09
C MET A 1 -20.29 -19.63 6.70
N VAL A 2 -20.80 -18.42 6.92
CA VAL A 2 -20.07 -17.34 7.60
C VAL A 2 -19.55 -17.77 8.98
N ASP A 3 -20.40 -18.36 9.82
CA ASP A 3 -20.02 -18.82 11.16
C ASP A 3 -18.92 -19.89 11.14
N LEU A 4 -18.95 -20.78 10.13
CA LEU A 4 -17.91 -21.79 9.93
C LEU A 4 -16.58 -21.13 9.57
N GLY A 5 -16.59 -20.14 8.66
CA GLY A 5 -15.39 -19.37 8.30
C GLY A 5 -14.81 -18.61 9.49
N ILE A 6 -15.66 -17.94 10.28
CA ILE A 6 -15.25 -17.26 11.53
C ILE A 6 -14.60 -18.25 12.49
N GLY A 7 -15.21 -19.41 12.72
CA GLY A 7 -14.67 -20.45 13.59
C GLY A 7 -13.29 -20.95 13.13
N ILE A 8 -13.13 -21.21 11.82
CA ILE A 8 -11.86 -21.62 11.23
C ILE A 8 -10.79 -20.54 11.41
N PHE A 9 -11.10 -19.28 11.11
CA PHE A 9 -10.13 -18.19 11.23
C PHE A 9 -9.74 -17.91 12.67
N ILE A 10 -10.67 -17.97 13.63
CA ILE A 10 -10.35 -17.89 15.06
C ILE A 10 -9.40 -19.02 15.47
N ALA A 11 -9.66 -20.25 15.03
CA ALA A 11 -8.79 -21.39 15.33
C ALA A 11 -7.38 -21.18 14.78
N ILE A 12 -7.24 -20.66 13.55
CA ILE A 12 -5.93 -20.33 12.96
C ILE A 12 -5.22 -19.23 13.75
N VAL A 13 -5.92 -18.15 14.12
CA VAL A 13 -5.33 -17.06 14.93
C VAL A 13 -4.86 -17.59 16.28
N ILE A 14 -5.66 -18.41 16.96
CA ILE A 14 -5.26 -19.04 18.23
C ILE A 14 -4.03 -19.92 18.02
N LEU A 15 -4.02 -20.76 17.00
CA LEU A 15 -2.88 -21.62 16.67
C LEU A 15 -1.61 -20.79 16.44
N GLU A 16 -1.69 -19.71 15.67
CA GLU A 16 -0.56 -18.81 15.42
C GLU A 16 -0.06 -18.12 16.69
N VAL A 17 -0.95 -17.71 17.59
CA VAL A 17 -0.59 -17.16 18.91
C VAL A 17 0.12 -18.21 19.77
N VAL A 18 -0.38 -19.46 19.80
CA VAL A 18 0.25 -20.57 20.53
C VAL A 18 1.64 -20.89 19.96
N LEU A 19 1.78 -20.84 18.64
CA LEU A 19 3.06 -21.01 17.94
C LEU A 19 3.98 -19.78 18.04
N LYS A 20 3.59 -18.74 18.79
CA LYS A 20 4.33 -17.48 18.96
C LYS A 20 4.69 -16.80 17.65
N VAL A 21 3.84 -16.96 16.64
CA VAL A 21 3.95 -16.24 15.38
C VAL A 21 3.84 -14.74 15.67
N LYS A 22 4.73 -13.96 15.08
CA LYS A 22 4.73 -12.50 15.24
C LYS A 22 3.41 -11.93 14.70
N VAL A 23 2.81 -10.99 15.44
CA VAL A 23 1.54 -10.32 15.07
C VAL A 23 1.65 -9.59 13.72
N TYR A 24 2.85 -9.16 13.33
CA TYR A 24 3.14 -8.54 12.04
C TYR A 24 3.53 -9.55 10.95
N SER A 25 3.41 -10.85 11.20
CA SER A 25 3.66 -11.85 10.16
C SER A 25 2.60 -11.74 9.06
N PRO A 26 2.96 -12.02 7.79
CA PRO A 26 2.01 -11.97 6.68
C PRO A 26 0.79 -12.89 6.90
N SER A 27 1.00 -14.09 7.44
CA SER A 27 -0.09 -15.05 7.73
C SER A 27 -1.08 -14.50 8.76
N PHE A 28 -0.55 -13.99 9.89
CA PHE A 28 -1.39 -13.45 10.96
C PHE A 28 -2.22 -12.26 10.50
N LEU A 29 -1.58 -11.29 9.81
CA LEU A 29 -2.29 -10.12 9.30
C LEU A 29 -3.35 -10.51 8.26
N PHE A 30 -3.04 -11.47 7.38
CA PHE A 30 -3.96 -11.91 6.34
C PHE A 30 -5.21 -12.60 6.93
N VAL A 31 -5.01 -13.56 7.84
CA VAL A 31 -6.12 -14.27 8.51
C VAL A 31 -6.96 -13.30 9.33
N LEU A 32 -6.33 -12.40 10.10
CA LEU A 32 -7.04 -11.41 10.90
C LEU A 32 -7.88 -10.46 10.05
N SER A 33 -7.38 -10.05 8.88
CA SER A 33 -8.11 -9.18 7.94
C SER A 33 -9.40 -9.85 7.47
N PHE A 34 -9.35 -11.12 7.09
CA PHE A 34 -10.52 -11.88 6.64
C PHE A 34 -11.46 -12.26 7.78
N LEU A 35 -10.95 -12.48 8.99
CA LEU A 35 -11.76 -12.64 10.19
C LEU A 35 -12.61 -11.39 10.46
N ILE A 36 -11.99 -10.20 10.43
CA ILE A 36 -12.70 -8.92 10.59
C ILE A 36 -13.77 -8.78 9.49
N LEU A 37 -13.42 -9.11 8.24
CA LEU A 37 -14.35 -9.04 7.12
C LEU A 37 -15.58 -9.93 7.33
N PHE A 38 -15.40 -11.18 7.76
CA PHE A 38 -16.52 -12.11 8.02
C PHE A 38 -17.38 -11.67 9.20
N ILE A 39 -16.76 -11.10 10.25
CA ILE A 39 -17.51 -10.52 11.38
C ILE A 39 -18.35 -9.34 10.88
N LEU A 40 -17.77 -8.41 10.14
CA LEU A 40 -18.49 -7.24 9.61
C LEU A 40 -19.64 -7.63 8.67
N GLU A 41 -19.43 -8.65 7.84
CA GLU A 41 -20.49 -9.20 6.98
C GLU A 41 -21.65 -9.77 7.80
N LYS A 42 -21.35 -10.49 8.89
CA LYS A 42 -22.37 -11.03 9.80
C LYS A 42 -23.20 -9.94 10.49
N VAL A 43 -22.61 -8.78 10.79
CA VAL A 43 -23.35 -7.65 11.41
C VAL A 43 -24.32 -6.99 10.41
N GLN A 44 -24.12 -7.16 9.09
CA GLN A 44 -24.99 -6.63 8.04
C GLN A 44 -25.32 -5.14 8.20
N LEU A 45 -24.32 -4.34 8.60
CA LEU A 45 -24.50 -2.90 8.73
C LEU A 45 -24.87 -2.29 7.37
N TYR A 46 -25.82 -1.35 7.38
CA TYR A 46 -26.26 -0.58 6.21
C TYR A 46 -26.93 -1.39 5.08
N GLY A 47 -27.51 -2.56 5.38
CA GLY A 47 -28.29 -3.32 4.40
C GLY A 47 -27.45 -3.90 3.26
N LEU A 48 -26.18 -4.24 3.55
CA LEU A 48 -25.28 -4.87 2.60
C LEU A 48 -25.85 -6.20 2.09
N PHE A 49 -25.62 -6.50 0.81
CA PHE A 49 -26.03 -7.75 0.20
C PHE A 49 -25.32 -8.94 0.85
N VAL A 50 -26.08 -9.97 1.19
CA VAL A 50 -25.54 -11.23 1.71
C VAL A 50 -24.75 -11.92 0.60
N ALA A 51 -23.50 -12.28 0.90
CA ALA A 51 -22.66 -12.95 -0.09
C ALA A 51 -23.19 -14.37 -0.38
N LYS A 52 -23.00 -14.83 -1.62
CA LYS A 52 -23.37 -16.20 -2.00
C LYS A 52 -22.50 -17.21 -1.23
N SER A 53 -23.09 -18.36 -0.89
CA SER A 53 -22.38 -19.43 -0.16
C SER A 53 -21.06 -19.85 -0.82
N SER A 54 -21.01 -19.85 -2.15
CA SER A 54 -19.80 -20.15 -2.93
C SER A 54 -18.66 -19.16 -2.70
N ALA A 55 -18.96 -17.87 -2.44
CA ALA A 55 -17.93 -16.87 -2.19
C ALA A 55 -17.18 -17.16 -0.89
N TYR A 56 -17.89 -17.57 0.18
CA TYR A 56 -17.21 -17.93 1.44
C TYR A 56 -16.32 -19.15 1.27
N VAL A 57 -16.73 -20.14 0.47
CA VAL A 57 -15.90 -21.34 0.20
C VAL A 57 -14.60 -20.95 -0.49
N VAL A 58 -14.66 -20.12 -1.54
CA VAL A 58 -13.48 -19.63 -2.25
C VAL A 58 -12.54 -18.88 -1.31
N VAL A 59 -13.09 -18.00 -0.45
CA VAL A 59 -12.28 -17.24 0.50
C VAL A 59 -11.63 -18.15 1.54
N ILE A 60 -12.36 -19.09 2.12
CA ILE A 60 -11.82 -20.03 3.12
C ILE A 60 -10.68 -20.87 2.50
N ILE A 61 -10.87 -21.41 1.30
CA ILE A 61 -9.83 -22.17 0.58
C ILE A 61 -8.60 -21.29 0.32
N GLY A 62 -8.81 -20.03 -0.09
CA GLY A 62 -7.74 -19.07 -0.34
C GLY A 62 -6.91 -18.76 0.90
N VAL A 63 -7.57 -18.51 2.04
CA VAL A 63 -6.89 -18.26 3.32
C VAL A 63 -6.10 -19.48 3.77
N LEU A 64 -6.69 -20.69 3.72
CA LEU A 64 -5.99 -21.92 4.08
C LEU A 64 -4.77 -22.18 3.17
N SER A 65 -4.92 -21.95 1.86
CA SER A 65 -3.83 -22.10 0.90
C SER A 65 -2.70 -21.10 1.13
N PHE A 66 -3.03 -19.86 1.51
CA PHE A 66 -2.05 -18.83 1.86
C PHE A 66 -1.26 -19.22 3.11
N CYS A 67 -1.93 -19.66 4.19
CA CYS A 67 -1.27 -20.12 5.41
C CYS A 67 -0.38 -21.34 5.14
N ALA A 68 -0.85 -22.31 4.35
CA ALA A 68 -0.04 -23.46 3.93
C ALA A 68 1.21 -23.02 3.14
N GLY A 69 1.06 -22.06 2.23
CA GLY A 69 2.17 -21.45 1.51
C GLY A 69 3.18 -20.78 2.44
N CYS A 70 2.72 -20.02 3.45
CA CYS A 70 3.61 -19.42 4.44
C CYS A 70 4.44 -20.46 5.21
N ILE A 71 3.83 -21.59 5.59
CA ILE A 71 4.53 -22.69 6.27
C ILE A 71 5.52 -23.38 5.33
N ALA A 72 5.12 -23.65 4.08
CA ALA A 72 5.96 -24.31 3.08
C ALA A 72 7.23 -23.52 2.72
N VAL A 73 7.20 -22.19 2.89
CA VAL A 73 8.32 -21.30 2.58
C VAL A 73 9.36 -21.25 3.72
N VAL A 74 8.99 -21.57 4.97
CA VAL A 74 9.90 -21.59 6.14
C VAL A 74 11.18 -22.41 5.89
N PRO A 75 11.11 -23.68 5.44
CA PRO A 75 12.32 -24.48 5.22
C PRO A 75 13.21 -23.97 4.07
N PHE A 76 12.68 -23.18 3.13
CA PHE A 76 13.47 -22.61 2.03
C PHE A 76 14.32 -21.41 2.48
N PHE A 77 13.87 -20.66 3.48
CA PHE A 77 14.59 -19.48 3.98
C PHE A 77 15.54 -19.77 5.15
N ASP A 78 15.35 -20.87 5.90
CA ASP A 78 16.25 -21.29 6.98
C ASP A 78 17.68 -21.63 6.50
N HIS A 79 17.88 -21.84 5.20
CA HIS A 79 19.20 -22.05 4.60
C HIS A 79 19.98 -20.76 4.31
N ILE A 80 19.35 -19.58 4.40
CA ILE A 80 20.02 -18.30 4.21
C ILE A 80 20.50 -17.80 5.57
N LYS A 81 21.59 -18.41 6.06
CA LYS A 81 22.35 -17.87 7.20
C LYS A 81 22.97 -16.55 6.77
N LEU A 82 22.28 -15.44 7.04
CA LEU A 82 22.83 -14.08 7.01
C LEU A 82 23.85 -13.94 8.14
N ARG A 83 25.03 -14.51 7.93
CA ARG A 83 26.21 -14.32 8.77
C ARG A 83 27.13 -13.36 8.05
N ASP A 84 26.78 -12.08 8.07
CA ASP A 84 27.72 -11.02 7.72
C ASP A 84 28.01 -10.15 8.92
N THR A 85 29.29 -9.83 9.05
CA THR A 85 29.88 -9.11 10.19
C THR A 85 29.41 -7.67 10.17
N GLN A 86 28.80 -7.22 11.28
CA GLN A 86 28.10 -5.93 11.46
C GLN A 86 28.82 -4.69 10.89
N ALA A 87 30.16 -4.67 10.87
CA ALA A 87 30.93 -3.52 10.37
C ALA A 87 31.04 -3.40 8.84
N ASN A 88 30.93 -4.50 8.08
CA ASN A 88 30.90 -4.46 6.61
C ASN A 88 29.48 -4.29 6.06
N LEU A 89 28.48 -4.63 6.87
CA LEU A 89 27.06 -4.44 6.58
C LEU A 89 26.73 -2.93 6.47
N ASP A 90 27.16 -2.09 7.40
CA ASP A 90 26.77 -0.67 7.43
C ASP A 90 27.23 0.13 6.19
N LYS A 91 28.41 -0.16 5.64
CA LYS A 91 28.92 0.50 4.42
C LYS A 91 28.22 0.01 3.15
N ASN A 92 27.98 -1.30 3.03
CA ASN A 92 27.26 -1.87 1.90
C ASN A 92 25.77 -1.48 1.93
N TYR A 93 25.15 -1.40 3.11
CA TYR A 93 23.77 -0.92 3.26
C TYR A 93 23.61 0.54 2.86
N ALA A 94 24.56 1.43 3.23
CA ALA A 94 24.50 2.83 2.80
C ALA A 94 24.54 2.98 1.26
N LEU A 95 25.43 2.23 0.59
CA LEU A 95 25.53 2.22 -0.87
C LEU A 95 24.26 1.62 -1.53
N GLN A 96 23.74 0.52 -0.99
CA GLN A 96 22.50 -0.10 -1.46
C GLN A 96 21.28 0.82 -1.29
N ILE A 97 21.19 1.56 -0.18
CA ILE A 97 20.11 2.53 0.05
C ILE A 97 20.14 3.64 -1.00
N ASP A 98 21.32 4.16 -1.35
CA ASP A 98 21.44 5.22 -2.36
C ASP A 98 21.18 4.72 -3.80
N GLU A 99 21.49 3.46 -4.09
CA GLU A 99 21.07 2.80 -5.34
C GLU A 99 19.55 2.60 -5.41
N ILE A 100 18.94 2.10 -4.33
CA ILE A 100 17.48 1.94 -4.23
C ILE A 100 16.79 3.30 -4.38
N ARG A 101 17.28 4.36 -3.73
CA ARG A 101 16.75 5.72 -3.88
C ARG A 101 16.82 6.22 -5.31
N ARG A 102 17.92 5.97 -6.02
CA ARG A 102 18.05 6.34 -7.44
C ARG A 102 17.05 5.58 -8.30
N ALA A 103 16.88 4.28 -8.08
CA ALA A 103 15.87 3.48 -8.77
C ALA A 103 14.44 4.01 -8.49
N LEU A 104 14.12 4.29 -7.22
CA LEU A 104 12.82 4.86 -6.83
C LEU A 104 12.57 6.23 -7.45
N LEU A 105 13.61 7.06 -7.58
CA LEU A 105 13.51 8.37 -8.22
C LEU A 105 13.17 8.24 -9.70
N VAL A 106 13.81 7.30 -10.41
CA VAL A 106 13.49 7.01 -11.81
C VAL A 106 12.06 6.47 -11.95
N LEU A 107 11.66 5.54 -11.08
CA LEU A 107 10.33 4.96 -11.08
C LEU A 107 9.25 6.01 -10.82
N ILE A 108 9.41 6.88 -9.82
CA ILE A 108 8.42 7.92 -9.52
C ILE A 108 8.35 8.97 -10.64
N LEU A 109 9.46 9.31 -11.30
CA LEU A 109 9.43 10.17 -12.49
C LEU A 109 8.67 9.53 -13.64
N PHE A 110 8.87 8.23 -13.85
CA PHE A 110 8.14 7.48 -14.88
C PHE A 110 6.64 7.40 -14.57
N SER A 111 6.28 7.10 -13.32
CA SER A 111 4.89 7.13 -12.84
C SER A 111 4.28 8.52 -12.99
N LEU A 112 5.00 9.58 -12.62
CA LEU A 112 4.56 10.97 -12.76
C LEU A 112 4.22 11.32 -14.21
N LEU A 113 5.05 10.91 -15.18
CA LEU A 113 4.78 11.16 -16.60
C LEU A 113 3.50 10.45 -17.07
N ILE A 114 3.30 9.20 -16.66
CA ILE A 114 2.09 8.45 -17.00
C ILE A 114 0.86 9.11 -16.38
N GLU A 115 0.91 9.44 -15.07
CA GLU A 115 -0.17 10.12 -14.36
C GLU A 115 -0.48 11.50 -14.98
N PHE A 116 0.55 12.23 -15.40
CA PHE A 116 0.38 13.51 -16.08
C PHE A 116 -0.43 13.35 -17.36
N VAL A 117 -0.03 12.44 -18.25
CA VAL A 117 -0.74 12.18 -19.52
C VAL A 117 -2.16 11.68 -19.24
N TYR A 118 -2.31 10.80 -18.26
CA TYR A 118 -3.60 10.24 -17.86
C TYR A 118 -4.56 11.29 -17.28
N ALA A 119 -4.03 12.31 -16.59
CA ALA A 119 -4.82 13.40 -16.03
C ALA A 119 -5.24 14.47 -17.05
N ILE A 120 -4.63 14.54 -18.24
CA ILE A 120 -4.95 15.58 -19.26
C ILE A 120 -6.45 15.66 -19.58
N PRO A 121 -7.14 14.55 -19.93
CA PRO A 121 -8.57 14.60 -20.24
C PRO A 121 -9.42 15.11 -19.06
N SER A 122 -9.04 14.73 -17.85
CA SER A 122 -9.69 15.20 -16.63
C SER A 122 -9.46 16.71 -16.41
N ILE A 123 -8.25 17.19 -16.60
CA ILE A 123 -7.92 18.62 -16.49
C ILE A 123 -8.74 19.45 -17.50
N LEU A 124 -8.87 18.97 -18.73
CA LEU A 124 -9.68 19.62 -19.76
C LEU A 124 -11.17 19.66 -19.37
N TYR A 125 -11.69 18.58 -18.81
CA TYR A 125 -13.07 18.50 -18.32
C TYR A 125 -13.35 19.45 -17.14
N LEU A 126 -12.42 19.57 -16.18
CA LEU A 126 -12.55 20.57 -15.10
C LEU A 126 -12.55 21.98 -15.65
N ARG A 127 -11.71 22.25 -16.66
CA ARG A 127 -11.64 23.56 -17.30
C ARG A 127 -12.92 23.90 -18.06
N SER A 128 -13.65 22.91 -18.59
CA SER A 128 -14.97 23.13 -19.21
C SER A 128 -16.11 23.30 -18.21
N GLY A 129 -15.81 23.42 -16.90
CA GLY A 129 -16.78 23.61 -15.83
C GLY A 129 -17.32 22.31 -15.22
N GLY A 130 -16.77 21.15 -15.59
CA GLY A 130 -17.13 19.88 -14.98
C GLY A 130 -16.64 19.76 -13.54
N SER A 131 -17.30 18.93 -12.73
CA SER A 131 -16.90 18.71 -11.34
C SER A 131 -16.10 17.42 -11.15
N LEU A 132 -15.23 17.38 -10.13
CA LEU A 132 -14.52 16.16 -9.72
C LEU A 132 -15.48 15.05 -9.24
N TYR A 133 -16.68 15.41 -8.79
CA TYR A 133 -17.70 14.45 -8.39
C TYR A 133 -18.25 13.73 -9.62
N ASP A 134 -18.59 14.49 -10.67
CA ASP A 134 -19.16 13.94 -11.91
C ASP A 134 -18.17 13.03 -12.62
N MET A 135 -16.88 13.36 -12.58
CA MET A 135 -15.83 12.48 -13.12
C MET A 135 -15.90 11.07 -12.58
N ARG A 136 -16.28 10.89 -11.31
CA ARG A 136 -16.29 9.58 -10.65
C ARG A 136 -17.47 8.70 -11.08
N TYR A 137 -18.58 9.32 -11.50
CA TYR A 137 -19.83 8.60 -11.75
C TYR A 137 -20.24 8.58 -13.23
N VAL A 138 -19.73 9.49 -14.06
CA VAL A 138 -20.09 9.61 -15.48
C VAL A 138 -19.07 8.89 -16.38
N HIS A 139 -18.56 7.74 -15.93
CA HIS A 139 -17.35 7.11 -16.48
C HIS A 139 -17.52 6.59 -17.93
N GLN A 140 -16.46 6.85 -18.71
CA GLN A 140 -16.12 6.43 -20.09
C GLN A 140 -16.64 7.27 -21.26
N ASP A 141 -17.91 7.66 -21.32
CA ASP A 141 -18.43 8.33 -22.53
C ASP A 141 -17.98 9.79 -22.67
N ILE A 142 -17.72 10.48 -21.55
CA ILE A 142 -17.36 11.91 -21.55
C ILE A 142 -15.85 12.14 -21.53
N ILE A 143 -15.10 11.27 -20.83
CA ILE A 143 -13.65 11.41 -20.67
C ILE A 143 -12.99 10.28 -21.46
N GLN A 144 -12.75 10.54 -22.74
CA GLN A 144 -12.05 9.60 -23.62
C GLN A 144 -10.57 9.52 -23.23
N ARG A 145 -10.14 8.34 -22.78
CA ARG A 145 -8.74 8.04 -22.47
C ARG A 145 -8.22 7.02 -23.46
N SER A 146 -6.97 7.18 -23.84
CA SER A 146 -6.29 6.16 -24.64
C SER A 146 -6.19 4.85 -23.86
N GLU A 147 -6.48 3.73 -24.51
CA GLU A 147 -6.39 2.39 -23.91
C GLU A 147 -4.98 2.11 -23.39
N ILE A 148 -3.94 2.52 -24.13
CA ILE A 148 -2.56 2.29 -23.72
C ILE A 148 -2.17 3.10 -22.48
N VAL A 149 -2.66 4.34 -22.38
CA VAL A 149 -2.43 5.19 -21.21
C VAL A 149 -3.17 4.63 -20.00
N SER A 150 -4.38 4.11 -20.20
CA SER A 150 -5.16 3.46 -19.15
C SER A 150 -4.49 2.18 -18.64
N PHE A 151 -3.94 1.37 -19.55
CA PHE A 151 -3.14 0.20 -19.20
C PHE A 151 -1.91 0.59 -18.38
N LEU A 152 -1.12 1.56 -18.85
CA LEU A 152 0.08 2.04 -18.16
C LEU A 152 -0.25 2.63 -16.77
N HIS A 153 -1.37 3.34 -16.65
CA HIS A 153 -1.83 3.87 -15.38
C HIS A 153 -2.09 2.75 -14.36
N VAL A 154 -2.89 1.75 -14.73
CA VAL A 154 -3.33 0.68 -13.83
C VAL A 154 -2.19 -0.27 -13.45
N TYR A 155 -1.35 -0.66 -14.42
CA TYR A 155 -0.36 -1.71 -14.23
C TYR A 155 1.05 -1.22 -13.93
N VAL A 156 1.34 0.07 -14.16
CA VAL A 156 2.68 0.63 -13.95
C VAL A 156 2.65 1.79 -12.97
N ALA A 157 1.88 2.83 -13.26
CA ALA A 157 1.89 4.05 -12.44
C ALA A 157 1.34 3.82 -11.03
N LEU A 158 0.19 3.13 -10.91
CA LEU A 158 -0.45 2.82 -9.63
C LEU A 158 0.47 2.00 -8.71
N PRO A 159 1.00 0.83 -9.12
CA PRO A 159 1.85 0.02 -8.25
C PRO A 159 3.08 0.80 -7.77
N ILE A 160 3.72 1.57 -8.66
CA ILE A 160 4.85 2.43 -8.30
C ILE A 160 4.43 3.46 -7.26
N LEU A 161 3.30 4.16 -7.48
CA LEU A 161 2.79 5.15 -6.54
C LEU A 161 2.60 4.54 -5.14
N TYR A 162 1.92 3.41 -5.04
CA TYR A 162 1.65 2.76 -3.76
C TYR A 162 2.90 2.23 -3.05
N ILE A 163 3.93 1.82 -3.79
CA ILE A 163 5.24 1.46 -3.21
C ILE A 163 5.96 2.71 -2.67
N VAL A 164 5.96 3.79 -3.45
CA VAL A 164 6.72 5.00 -3.12
C VAL A 164 6.06 5.78 -1.98
N LEU A 165 4.74 5.72 -1.80
CA LEU A 165 4.01 6.40 -0.71
C LEU A 165 4.68 6.25 0.67
N PRO A 166 4.81 5.03 1.25
CA PRO A 166 5.44 4.86 2.57
C PRO A 166 6.94 5.14 2.57
N ILE A 167 7.65 4.81 1.49
CA ILE A 167 9.11 5.01 1.40
C ILE A 167 9.43 6.50 1.38
N SER A 168 8.66 7.30 0.65
CA SER A 168 8.86 8.75 0.54
C SER A 168 8.68 9.47 1.88
N THR A 169 7.70 9.04 2.68
CA THR A 169 7.49 9.54 4.04
C THR A 169 8.62 9.12 4.98
N PHE A 170 9.15 7.91 4.81
CA PHE A 170 10.29 7.44 5.61
C PHE A 170 11.54 8.26 5.30
N ASP A 171 11.85 8.44 4.02
CA ASP A 171 13.03 9.19 3.56
C ASP A 171 12.95 10.67 3.95
N PHE A 172 11.75 11.25 3.98
CA PHE A 172 11.50 12.60 4.45
C PHE A 172 11.84 12.76 5.94
N PHE A 173 11.35 11.86 6.79
CA PHE A 173 11.52 11.95 8.24
C PHE A 173 12.90 11.50 8.71
N VAL A 174 13.43 10.39 8.19
CA VAL A 174 14.67 9.80 8.70
C VAL A 174 15.90 10.42 8.03
N SER A 175 15.82 10.64 6.72
CA SER A 175 16.97 11.08 5.93
C SER A 175 16.93 12.56 5.54
N GLY A 176 15.82 13.27 5.81
CA GLY A 176 15.62 14.67 5.45
C GLY A 176 15.51 14.91 3.94
N ASN A 177 15.40 13.86 3.13
CA ASN A 177 15.38 13.97 1.67
C ASN A 177 13.96 14.32 1.19
N LYS A 178 13.76 15.58 0.83
CA LYS A 178 12.45 16.10 0.40
C LYS A 178 12.11 15.78 -1.05
N LYS A 179 13.08 15.36 -1.88
CA LYS A 179 12.89 15.23 -3.33
C LYS A 179 11.87 14.14 -3.67
N ILE A 180 12.07 12.94 -3.14
CA ILE A 180 11.18 11.79 -3.37
C ILE A 180 9.79 12.10 -2.81
N PHE A 181 9.71 12.69 -1.61
CA PHE A 181 8.45 13.11 -1.02
C PHE A 181 7.69 14.12 -1.88
N LEU A 182 8.36 15.16 -2.39
CA LEU A 182 7.72 16.17 -3.24
C LEU A 182 7.21 15.56 -4.55
N LEU A 183 8.00 14.72 -5.21
CA LEU A 183 7.57 14.01 -6.43
C LEU A 183 6.36 13.11 -6.15
N THR A 184 6.37 12.41 -5.02
CA THR A 184 5.26 11.53 -4.61
C THR A 184 4.00 12.35 -4.34
N LEU A 185 4.13 13.49 -3.66
CA LEU A 185 3.01 14.41 -3.40
C LEU A 185 2.42 14.94 -4.71
N ILE A 186 3.26 15.40 -5.65
CA ILE A 186 2.80 15.88 -6.96
C ILE A 186 2.10 14.76 -7.74
N THR A 187 2.69 13.56 -7.77
CA THR A 187 2.10 12.39 -8.45
C THR A 187 0.75 12.01 -7.83
N THR A 188 0.66 12.06 -6.51
CA THR A 188 -0.59 11.79 -5.76
C THR A 188 -1.68 12.84 -6.05
N LEU A 189 -1.30 14.11 -6.19
CA LEU A 189 -2.24 15.18 -6.57
C LEU A 189 -2.70 15.04 -8.01
N LEU A 190 -1.80 14.67 -8.93
CA LEU A 190 -2.14 14.36 -10.31
C LEU A 190 -3.11 13.18 -10.40
N TYR A 191 -2.87 12.11 -9.64
CA TYR A 191 -3.80 11.00 -9.52
C TYR A 191 -5.18 11.47 -9.04
N PHE A 192 -5.22 12.33 -8.01
CA PHE A 192 -6.46 12.85 -7.44
C PHE A 192 -7.25 13.65 -8.49
N ILE A 193 -6.58 14.50 -9.27
CA ILE A 193 -7.19 15.27 -10.37
C ILE A 193 -7.62 14.33 -11.50
N GLY A 194 -6.79 13.34 -11.84
CA GLY A 194 -7.03 12.38 -12.90
C GLY A 194 -8.25 11.50 -12.64
N ASN A 195 -8.39 10.97 -11.43
CA ASN A 195 -9.44 9.98 -11.11
C ASN A 195 -10.60 10.53 -10.26
N GLY A 196 -10.49 11.74 -9.71
CA GLY A 196 -11.43 12.22 -8.68
C GLY A 196 -11.40 11.38 -7.39
N ALA A 197 -10.38 10.53 -7.23
CA ALA A 197 -10.27 9.52 -6.20
C ALA A 197 -9.29 9.95 -5.10
N ARG A 198 -9.75 9.90 -3.84
CA ARG A 198 -9.01 10.38 -2.66
C ARG A 198 -8.09 9.34 -2.03
N MET A 199 -8.14 8.08 -2.49
CA MET A 199 -7.49 6.98 -1.79
C MET A 199 -5.97 7.18 -1.63
N PRO A 200 -5.17 7.45 -2.69
CA PRO A 200 -3.74 7.66 -2.52
C PRO A 200 -3.37 8.82 -1.58
N LEU A 201 -4.17 9.89 -1.51
CA LEU A 201 -3.98 10.96 -0.53
C LEU A 201 -4.17 10.46 0.91
N ILE A 202 -5.20 9.65 1.15
CA ILE A 202 -5.45 9.04 2.46
C ILE A 202 -4.28 8.12 2.83
N TYR A 203 -3.79 7.29 1.90
CA TYR A 203 -2.63 6.42 2.13
C TYR A 203 -1.36 7.23 2.43
N LEU A 204 -1.13 8.36 1.76
CA LEU A 204 0.00 9.25 2.06
C LEU A 204 -0.09 9.81 3.49
N ILE A 205 -1.27 10.29 3.90
CA ILE A 205 -1.49 10.82 5.25
C ILE A 205 -1.29 9.72 6.30
N LEU A 206 -1.85 8.52 6.08
CA LEU A 206 -1.67 7.40 6.99
C LEU A 206 -0.21 6.96 7.08
N SER A 207 0.52 6.95 5.97
CA SER A 207 1.96 6.65 5.95
C SER A 207 2.76 7.68 6.74
N TYR A 208 2.43 8.97 6.56
CA TYR A 208 3.04 10.07 7.31
C TYR A 208 2.80 9.92 8.81
N ILE A 209 1.56 9.71 9.23
CA ILE A 209 1.21 9.51 10.66
C ILE A 209 1.92 8.29 11.22
N SER A 210 1.90 7.16 10.51
CA SER A 210 2.49 5.90 10.98
C SER A 210 4.00 6.03 11.19
N ILE A 211 4.72 6.63 10.24
CA ILE A 211 6.16 6.84 10.35
C ILE A 211 6.49 7.88 11.41
N PHE A 212 5.73 8.96 11.49
CA PHE A 212 5.90 9.95 12.55
C PHE A 212 5.77 9.32 13.94
N LEU A 213 4.76 8.47 14.16
CA LEU A 213 4.56 7.78 15.44
C LEU A 213 5.66 6.75 15.72
N LEU A 214 6.04 5.94 14.73
CA LEU A 214 7.08 4.91 14.88
C LEU A 214 8.46 5.51 15.19
N PHE A 215 8.79 6.64 14.56
CA PHE A 215 10.10 7.28 14.69
C PHE A 215 10.08 8.50 15.62
N PHE A 216 8.98 8.76 16.35
CA PHE A 216 8.80 9.98 17.15
C PHE A 216 9.97 10.24 18.11
N ASN A 217 10.46 9.19 18.80
CA ASN A 217 11.58 9.31 19.73
C ASN A 217 12.90 9.66 19.02
N LEU A 218 13.17 9.03 17.87
CA LEU A 218 14.35 9.31 17.04
C LEU A 218 14.29 10.71 16.42
N LEU A 219 13.10 11.17 16.03
CA LEU A 219 12.85 12.51 15.50
C LEU A 219 13.03 13.60 16.56
N LYS A 220 12.67 13.32 17.82
CA LYS A 220 12.85 14.24 18.96
C LYS A 220 14.32 14.48 19.29
N GLU A 221 15.18 13.49 19.07
CA GLU A 221 16.63 13.58 19.28
C GLU A 221 17.39 14.19 18.09
N ASN A 222 16.84 14.09 16.88
CA ASN A 222 17.49 14.55 15.65
C ASN A 222 17.42 16.08 15.50
N LYS A 223 18.50 16.78 15.89
CA LYS A 223 18.62 18.25 15.88
C LYS A 223 18.36 18.92 14.52
N ASN A 224 18.48 18.19 13.41
CA ASN A 224 18.28 18.74 12.05
C ASN A 224 16.81 18.99 11.67
N LEU A 225 15.84 18.42 12.38
CA LEU A 225 14.41 18.61 12.11
C LEU A 225 13.74 19.70 12.94
N LYS A 226 14.40 20.19 14.01
CA LYS A 226 13.94 21.35 14.80
C LYS A 226 13.80 22.65 14.00
N LYS A 227 14.28 22.69 12.76
CA LYS A 227 14.18 23.87 11.89
C LYS A 227 12.87 23.91 11.07
N TYR A 228 12.08 22.84 11.09
CA TYR A 228 10.87 22.68 10.28
C TYR A 228 9.61 22.41 11.10
N PHE A 229 9.71 22.43 12.43
CA PHE A 229 8.61 22.37 13.38
C PHE A 229 8.64 23.61 14.28
#